data_AF-A0A3Q2Q242-F1
#
_entry.id   AF-A0A3Q2Q242-F1
#
_cell.length_a   1.000
_cell.length_b   1.000
_cell.length_c   1.000
_cell.angle_alpha   90.00
_cell.angle_beta   90.00
_cell.angle_gamma   90.00
#
_symmetry.space_group_name_H-M   'P 1'
#
loop_
_entity.id
_entity.type
_entity.pdbx_description
1 polymer ?
#
loop_
_entity_poly.entity_id
_entity_poly.type
_entity_poly.pdbx_seq_one_letter_code
_entity_poly.pdbx_strand_id
1 'polypeptide(L)'
;MAPTIDRQGYWGRPTSTLEWCEENYVVSFYIAEFSVGVGSWCFHMTLLYEMQLLDELPMIYSTCVFVYCLYECFKQENSISLFPIVLLLIFSVSVTLVYLQWKEPVFHQVMYGVLVACLVMRSIFIVTWVYPWLRALCYTSLGVFLLGFLLWNIDNIFCDSLRASRQMMPPGVGVVTQFHAWWHIFTGLGSYLHILLSLQIRSTYLKYRPKVKVCIVTFIGYPFSKIITRL
;
A
#
# COMPACT_ATOMS: atom_id res chain seq x y z
N MET A 1 11.00 27.01 18.68
CA MET A 1 10.35 25.79 19.19
C MET A 1 9.16 25.51 18.29
N ALA A 2 9.19 24.41 17.54
CA ALA A 2 8.01 23.99 16.79
C ALA A 2 6.89 23.66 17.79
N PRO A 3 5.62 24.02 17.52
CA PRO A 3 4.52 23.68 18.41
C PRO A 3 4.37 22.15 18.43
N THR A 4 4.44 21.57 19.63
CA THR A 4 4.31 20.13 19.89
C THR A 4 2.87 19.66 19.58
N ILE A 5 2.61 19.36 18.31
CA ILE A 5 1.47 18.52 17.93
C ILE A 5 1.98 17.09 17.92
N ASP A 6 2.16 16.53 19.11
CA ASP A 6 2.66 15.15 19.27
C ASP A 6 1.65 14.15 18.73
N ARG A 7 1.91 13.64 17.52
CA ARG A 7 1.40 12.34 17.12
C ARG A 7 2.21 11.30 17.88
N GLN A 8 1.56 10.58 18.78
CA GLN A 8 2.19 9.52 19.57
C GLN A 8 2.65 8.41 18.61
N GLY A 9 3.97 8.27 18.45
CA GLY A 9 4.57 7.26 17.60
C GLY A 9 4.46 5.86 18.17
N TYR A 10 4.77 4.86 17.34
CA TYR A 10 4.74 3.44 17.73
C TYR A 10 5.63 3.14 18.96
N TRP A 11 6.73 3.89 19.13
CA TRP A 11 7.73 3.69 20.19
C TRP A 11 7.49 4.54 21.44
N GLY A 12 6.30 5.11 21.61
CA GLY A 12 5.95 5.92 22.77
C GLY A 12 6.24 7.42 22.59
N ARG A 13 6.29 8.16 23.71
CA ARG A 13 6.52 9.61 23.68
C ARG A 13 8.01 9.90 23.44
N PRO A 14 8.36 10.91 22.60
CA PRO A 14 9.75 11.33 22.44
C PRO A 14 10.36 11.74 23.78
N THR A 15 11.53 11.19 24.10
CA THR A 15 12.32 11.56 25.29
C THR A 15 13.60 12.33 24.93
N SER A 16 13.77 12.69 23.66
CA SER A 16 14.95 13.40 23.16
C SER A 16 14.95 14.87 23.59
N THR A 17 16.13 15.44 23.80
CA THR A 17 16.32 16.88 24.09
C THR A 17 16.25 17.76 22.84
N LEU A 18 16.20 17.15 21.65
CA LEU A 18 16.12 17.79 20.34
C LEU A 18 14.98 17.16 19.53
N GLU A 19 14.20 18.00 18.84
CA GLU A 19 13.19 17.61 17.87
C GLU A 19 13.40 18.41 16.57
N TRP A 20 13.28 17.73 15.43
CA TRP A 20 13.38 18.36 14.12
C TRP A 20 12.06 19.04 13.72
N CYS A 21 12.11 19.85 12.67
CA CYS A 21 10.92 20.56 12.16
C CYS A 21 9.93 19.63 11.42
N GLU A 22 10.40 18.44 11.01
CA GLU A 22 9.55 17.43 10.41
C GLU A 22 8.57 16.84 11.44
N GLU A 23 7.34 16.58 11.01
CA GLU A 23 6.35 15.96 11.89
C GLU A 23 6.75 14.50 12.19
N ASN A 24 6.91 14.19 13.49
CA ASN A 24 7.25 12.85 13.96
C ASN A 24 6.24 11.81 13.42
N TYR A 25 6.76 10.71 12.85
CA TYR A 25 5.99 9.57 12.35
C TYR A 25 5.01 9.87 11.20
N VAL A 26 5.13 11.00 10.49
CA VAL A 26 4.30 11.26 9.31
C VAL A 26 4.58 10.29 8.17
N VAL A 27 5.85 9.96 7.94
CA VAL A 27 6.27 9.11 6.82
C VAL A 27 6.37 7.64 7.21
N SER A 28 6.52 7.31 8.49
CA SER A 28 6.77 5.93 8.96
C SER A 28 5.74 4.91 8.47
N PHE A 29 4.48 5.33 8.30
CA PHE A 29 3.40 4.47 7.78
C PHE A 29 3.48 4.21 6.27
N TYR A 30 4.23 5.04 5.53
CA TYR A 30 4.39 4.98 4.08
C TYR A 30 5.76 4.44 3.65
N ILE A 31 6.68 4.15 4.58
CA ILE A 31 8.03 3.65 4.27
C ILE A 31 7.96 2.38 3.41
N ALA A 32 7.01 1.50 3.71
CA ALA A 32 6.79 0.26 2.97
C ALA A 32 6.47 0.52 1.49
N GLU A 33 5.50 1.39 1.22
CA GLU A 33 5.11 1.77 -0.16
C GLU A 33 6.24 2.53 -0.87
N PHE A 34 6.97 3.37 -0.14
CA PHE A 34 8.12 4.09 -0.68
C PHE A 34 9.23 3.13 -1.12
N SER A 35 9.54 2.10 -0.33
CA SER A 35 10.52 1.08 -0.68
C SER A 35 10.13 0.30 -1.94
N VAL A 36 8.84 -0.07 -2.08
CA VAL A 36 8.31 -0.70 -3.30
C VAL A 36 8.47 0.25 -4.50
N GLY A 37 8.12 1.53 -4.36
CA GLY A 37 8.25 2.52 -5.43
C GLY A 37 9.70 2.74 -5.89
N VAL A 38 10.65 2.81 -4.96
CA VAL A 38 12.09 2.94 -5.29
C VAL A 38 12.60 1.68 -5.99
N GLY A 39 12.23 0.49 -5.49
CA GLY A 39 12.59 -0.78 -6.11
C GLY A 39 12.09 -0.90 -7.55
N SER A 40 10.80 -0.61 -7.75
CA SER A 40 10.16 -0.57 -9.06
C SER A 40 10.85 0.40 -10.01
N TRP A 41 11.16 1.61 -9.54
CA TRP A 41 11.87 2.60 -10.34
C TRP A 41 13.26 2.10 -10.77
N CYS A 42 14.04 1.54 -9.85
CA CYS A 42 15.35 0.95 -10.15
C CYS A 42 15.25 -0.23 -11.12
N PHE A 43 14.26 -1.10 -10.97
CA PHE A 43 14.04 -2.23 -11.86
C PHE A 43 13.68 -1.75 -13.28
N HIS A 44 12.70 -0.87 -13.44
CA HIS A 44 12.28 -0.42 -14.77
C HIS A 44 13.33 0.43 -15.48
N MET A 45 14.26 1.05 -14.76
CA MET A 45 15.39 1.76 -15.37
C MET A 45 16.51 0.82 -15.86
N THR A 46 16.68 -0.34 -15.23
CA THR A 46 17.88 -1.17 -15.43
C THR A 46 17.60 -2.55 -16.02
N LEU A 47 16.42 -3.11 -15.75
CA LEU A 47 15.99 -4.48 -16.05
C LEU A 47 16.96 -5.56 -15.54
N LEU A 48 17.70 -5.25 -14.47
CA LEU A 48 18.61 -6.20 -13.83
C LEU A 48 17.85 -7.08 -12.83
N TYR A 49 18.25 -8.34 -12.72
CA TYR A 49 17.64 -9.31 -11.80
C TYR A 49 17.74 -8.86 -10.34
N GLU A 50 18.87 -8.25 -9.96
CA GLU A 50 19.09 -7.72 -8.62
C GLU A 50 18.09 -6.60 -8.30
N MET A 51 17.75 -5.77 -9.29
CA MET A 51 16.77 -4.70 -9.14
C MET A 51 15.33 -5.24 -9.20
N GLN A 52 15.10 -6.33 -9.93
CA GLN A 52 13.82 -7.06 -9.91
C GLN A 52 13.51 -7.57 -8.49
N LEU A 53 14.51 -8.12 -7.79
CA LEU A 53 14.35 -8.52 -6.40
C LEU A 53 14.02 -7.35 -5.49
N LEU A 54 14.58 -6.17 -5.76
CA LEU A 54 14.31 -4.93 -5.03
C LEU A 54 12.90 -4.38 -5.30
N ASP A 55 12.28 -4.71 -6.44
CA ASP A 55 10.88 -4.38 -6.74
C ASP A 55 9.92 -5.38 -6.07
N GLU A 56 10.13 -6.67 -6.33
CA GLU A 56 9.16 -7.72 -6.03
C GLU A 56 9.16 -8.17 -4.56
N LEU A 57 10.33 -8.29 -3.91
CA LEU A 57 10.40 -8.76 -2.52
C LEU A 57 9.82 -7.74 -1.51
N PRO A 58 10.08 -6.42 -1.64
CA PRO A 58 9.44 -5.44 -0.78
C PRO A 58 7.92 -5.43 -0.86
N MET A 59 7.31 -5.84 -1.98
CA MET A 59 5.86 -6.01 -2.05
C MET A 59 5.39 -7.04 -1.01
N ILE A 60 6.02 -8.22 -0.95
CA ILE A 60 5.69 -9.28 0.03
C ILE A 60 5.86 -8.76 1.46
N TYR A 61 6.98 -8.12 1.76
CA TYR A 61 7.29 -7.64 3.11
C TYR A 61 6.30 -6.55 3.56
N SER A 62 6.02 -5.59 2.67
CA SER A 62 5.07 -4.50 2.91
C SER A 62 3.66 -5.03 3.17
N THR A 63 3.20 -5.96 2.34
CA THR A 63 1.87 -6.56 2.51
C THR A 63 1.80 -7.41 3.79
N CYS A 64 2.87 -8.10 4.20
CA CYS A 64 2.92 -8.76 5.51
C CYS A 64 2.71 -7.76 6.66
N VAL A 65 3.39 -6.61 6.62
CA VAL A 65 3.20 -5.53 7.62
C VAL A 65 1.76 -5.03 7.61
N PHE A 66 1.16 -4.82 6.43
CA PHE A 66 -0.24 -4.39 6.32
C PHE A 66 -1.21 -5.45 6.86
N VAL A 67 -0.98 -6.73 6.59
CA VAL A 67 -1.78 -7.83 7.16
C VAL A 67 -1.70 -7.78 8.69
N TYR A 68 -0.50 -7.68 9.26
CA TYR A 68 -0.33 -7.53 10.71
C TYR A 68 -1.11 -6.33 11.25
N CYS A 69 -0.91 -5.14 10.68
CA CYS A 69 -1.56 -3.91 11.12
C CYS A 69 -3.10 -4.02 11.08
N LEU A 70 -3.66 -4.64 10.04
CA LEU A 70 -5.10 -4.75 9.85
C LEU A 70 -5.74 -5.83 10.73
N TYR A 71 -5.04 -6.93 11.00
CA TYR A 71 -5.55 -7.97 11.90
C TYR A 71 -5.46 -7.53 13.37
N GLU A 72 -4.45 -6.74 13.73
CA GLU A 72 -4.22 -6.24 15.09
C GLU A 72 -4.87 -4.87 15.35
N CYS A 73 -5.63 -4.32 14.39
CA CYS A 73 -6.16 -2.95 14.46
C CYS A 73 -7.09 -2.68 15.67
N PHE A 74 -7.66 -3.74 16.25
CA PHE A 74 -8.58 -3.70 17.39
C PHE A 74 -7.94 -4.13 18.72
N LYS A 75 -6.60 -4.10 18.85
CA LYS A 75 -5.92 -4.33 20.12
C LYS A 75 -5.61 -3.03 20.86
N GLN A 76 -5.50 -3.12 22.19
CA GLN A 76 -5.09 -1.97 23.01
C GLN A 76 -3.71 -1.45 22.54
N GLU A 77 -3.46 -0.16 22.76
CA GLU A 77 -2.13 0.42 22.56
C GLU A 77 -1.05 -0.36 23.33
N ASN A 78 0.15 -0.43 22.78
CA ASN A 78 1.30 -1.15 23.34
C ASN A 78 1.10 -2.67 23.55
N SER A 79 0.02 -3.26 23.02
CA SER A 79 -0.16 -4.71 22.98
C SER A 79 0.49 -5.28 21.72
N ILE A 80 1.50 -6.14 21.90
CA ILE A 80 2.22 -6.79 20.79
C ILE A 80 1.87 -8.26 20.79
N SER A 81 1.52 -8.79 19.62
CA SER A 81 1.21 -10.20 19.45
C SER A 81 2.30 -10.88 18.65
N LEU A 82 3.09 -11.70 19.33
CA LEU A 82 4.21 -12.39 18.70
C LEU A 82 3.77 -13.45 17.69
N PHE A 83 2.62 -14.11 17.91
CA PHE A 83 2.14 -15.15 17.01
C PHE A 83 2.00 -14.70 15.54
N PRO A 84 1.23 -13.65 15.19
CA PRO A 84 1.13 -13.19 13.81
C PRO A 84 2.46 -12.65 13.26
N ILE A 85 3.31 -12.05 14.10
CA ILE A 85 4.64 -11.57 13.68
C ILE A 85 5.50 -12.75 13.24
N VAL A 86 5.61 -13.79 14.06
CA VAL A 86 6.41 -14.98 13.76
C VAL A 86 5.86 -15.70 12.52
N LEU A 87 4.54 -15.83 12.42
CA LEU A 87 3.89 -16.45 11.26
C LEU A 87 4.23 -15.71 9.95
N LEU A 88 4.06 -14.39 9.93
CA LEU A 88 4.32 -13.57 8.74
C LEU A 88 5.81 -13.48 8.40
N LEU A 89 6.69 -13.54 9.41
CA LEU A 89 8.13 -13.60 9.19
C LEU A 89 8.56 -14.94 8.57
N ILE A 90 8.02 -16.06 9.07
CA ILE A 90 8.27 -17.38 8.48
C ILE A 90 7.76 -17.40 7.03
N PHE A 91 6.55 -16.87 6.80
CA PHE A 91 5.99 -16.75 5.46
C PHE A 91 6.91 -15.94 4.53
N SER A 92 7.29 -14.71 4.90
CA SER A 92 8.09 -13.86 4.04
C SER A 92 9.48 -14.43 3.75
N VAL A 93 10.17 -14.99 4.76
CA VAL A 93 11.47 -15.64 4.58
C VAL A 93 11.35 -16.86 3.68
N SER A 94 10.34 -17.71 3.88
CA SER A 94 10.14 -18.90 3.05
C SER A 94 9.85 -18.55 1.59
N VAL A 95 9.00 -17.54 1.33
CA VAL A 95 8.74 -17.03 -0.03
C VAL A 95 10.04 -16.53 -0.66
N THR A 96 10.83 -15.74 0.06
CA THR A 96 12.11 -15.23 -0.46
C THR A 96 13.09 -16.34 -0.79
N LEU A 97 13.26 -17.33 0.10
CA LEU A 97 14.17 -18.44 -0.15
C LEU A 97 13.76 -19.26 -1.37
N VAL A 98 12.48 -19.62 -1.49
CA VAL A 98 11.98 -20.36 -2.66
C VAL A 98 12.12 -19.53 -3.92
N TYR A 99 11.83 -18.23 -3.86
CA TYR A 99 11.88 -17.35 -5.03
C TYR A 99 13.31 -17.17 -5.57
N LEU A 100 14.31 -17.08 -4.68
CA LEU A 100 15.72 -16.99 -5.08
C LEU A 100 16.25 -18.27 -5.73
N GLN A 101 15.70 -19.44 -5.37
CA GLN A 101 16.11 -20.72 -5.93
C GLN A 101 15.40 -21.04 -7.24
N TRP A 102 14.07 -20.83 -7.30
CA TRP A 102 13.26 -21.22 -8.45
C TRP A 102 13.18 -20.13 -9.52
N LYS A 103 13.24 -18.85 -9.14
CA LYS A 103 13.18 -17.69 -10.05
C LYS A 103 11.96 -17.66 -10.99
N GLU A 104 10.87 -18.30 -10.58
CA GLU A 104 9.62 -18.30 -11.34
C GLU A 104 8.72 -17.12 -10.91
N PRO A 105 8.45 -16.13 -11.78
CA PRO A 105 7.68 -14.93 -11.40
C PRO A 105 6.23 -15.26 -11.04
N VAL A 106 5.66 -16.34 -11.61
CA VAL A 106 4.30 -16.78 -11.26
C VAL A 106 4.22 -17.21 -9.80
N PHE A 107 5.28 -17.80 -9.24
CA PHE A 107 5.31 -18.16 -7.82
C PHE A 107 5.15 -16.92 -6.93
N HIS A 108 5.92 -15.85 -7.22
CA HIS A 108 5.79 -14.57 -6.50
C HIS A 108 4.37 -14.00 -6.62
N GLN A 109 3.80 -13.97 -7.83
CA GLN A 109 2.46 -13.42 -8.08
C GLN A 109 1.38 -14.15 -7.26
N VAL A 110 1.46 -15.48 -7.18
CA VAL A 110 0.50 -16.27 -6.39
C VAL A 110 0.67 -15.99 -4.90
N MET A 111 1.90 -15.96 -4.38
CA MET A 111 2.16 -15.68 -2.96
C MET A 111 1.71 -14.27 -2.55
N TYR A 112 1.99 -13.28 -3.39
CA TYR A 112 1.51 -11.91 -3.22
C TYR A 112 -0.02 -11.85 -3.26
N GLY A 113 -0.65 -12.55 -4.22
CA GLY A 113 -2.10 -12.65 -4.36
C GLY A 113 -2.78 -13.23 -3.11
N VAL A 114 -2.17 -14.22 -2.46
CA VAL A 114 -2.66 -14.77 -1.18
C VAL A 114 -2.66 -13.72 -0.07
N LEU A 115 -1.56 -12.96 0.09
CA LEU A 115 -1.50 -11.89 1.08
C LEU A 115 -2.53 -10.78 0.81
N VAL A 116 -2.68 -10.36 -0.45
CA VAL A 116 -3.68 -9.36 -0.85
C VAL A 116 -5.09 -9.89 -0.59
N ALA A 117 -5.39 -11.16 -0.87
CA ALA A 117 -6.68 -11.76 -0.55
C ALA A 117 -6.96 -11.72 0.97
N CYS A 118 -5.96 -12.06 1.80
CA CYS A 118 -6.08 -11.96 3.26
C CYS A 118 -6.40 -10.52 3.73
N LEU A 119 -5.77 -9.50 3.12
CA LEU A 119 -6.07 -8.09 3.37
C LEU A 119 -7.50 -7.73 2.96
N VAL A 120 -7.88 -8.06 1.73
CA VAL A 120 -9.19 -7.72 1.16
C VAL A 120 -10.32 -8.35 1.98
N MET A 121 -10.21 -9.64 2.31
CA MET A 121 -11.20 -10.33 3.14
C MET A 121 -11.37 -9.66 4.49
N ARG A 122 -10.26 -9.28 5.15
CA ARG A 122 -10.31 -8.59 6.44
C ARG A 122 -10.89 -7.19 6.32
N SER A 123 -10.51 -6.43 5.29
CA SER A 123 -11.05 -5.09 5.03
C SER A 123 -12.57 -5.15 4.79
N ILE A 124 -13.04 -6.08 3.97
CA ILE A 124 -14.47 -6.30 3.71
C ILE A 124 -15.21 -6.67 4.99
N PHE A 125 -14.64 -7.55 5.82
CA PHE A 125 -15.24 -7.86 7.13
C PHE A 125 -15.41 -6.61 7.99
N ILE A 126 -14.37 -5.78 8.12
CA ILE A 126 -14.41 -4.57 8.95
C ILE A 126 -15.46 -3.58 8.43
N VAL A 127 -15.48 -3.29 7.13
CA VAL A 127 -16.44 -2.31 6.57
C VAL A 127 -17.86 -2.85 6.41
N THR A 128 -18.04 -4.17 6.43
CA THR A 128 -19.38 -4.76 6.42
C THR A 128 -19.99 -4.75 7.80
N TRP A 129 -19.22 -5.19 8.82
CA TRP A 129 -19.75 -5.51 10.15
C TRP A 129 -19.38 -4.54 11.27
N VAL A 130 -18.27 -3.81 11.15
CA VAL A 130 -17.74 -2.97 12.24
C VAL A 130 -17.91 -1.48 11.93
N TYR A 131 -17.38 -1.01 10.80
CA TYR A 131 -17.33 0.41 10.41
C TYR A 131 -17.92 0.64 9.01
N PRO A 132 -19.27 0.58 8.85
CA PRO A 132 -19.94 0.68 7.56
C PRO A 132 -19.77 2.03 6.84
N TRP A 133 -19.44 3.10 7.56
CA TRP A 133 -19.14 4.40 6.96
C TRP A 133 -17.82 4.41 6.17
N LEU A 134 -16.93 3.43 6.38
CA LEU A 134 -15.67 3.31 5.64
C LEU A 134 -15.78 2.53 4.32
N ARG A 135 -16.99 2.06 3.97
CA ARG A 135 -17.24 1.27 2.75
C ARG A 135 -16.79 1.99 1.48
N ALA A 136 -17.09 3.28 1.34
CA ALA A 136 -16.72 4.04 0.16
C ALA A 136 -15.19 4.06 -0.04
N LEU A 137 -14.42 4.32 1.02
CA LEU A 137 -12.95 4.32 0.97
C LEU A 137 -12.41 2.92 0.63
N CYS A 138 -12.93 1.88 1.28
CA CYS A 138 -12.51 0.49 1.03
C CYS A 138 -12.80 0.03 -0.40
N TYR A 139 -14.00 0.25 -0.92
CA TYR A 139 -14.36 -0.16 -2.27
C TYR A 139 -13.70 0.71 -3.34
N THR A 140 -13.40 1.99 -3.05
CA THR A 140 -12.60 2.82 -3.95
C THR A 140 -11.16 2.30 -4.05
N SER A 141 -10.52 2.00 -2.90
CA SER A 141 -9.19 1.37 -2.87
C SER A 141 -9.17 0.06 -3.66
N LEU A 142 -10.12 -0.85 -3.39
CA LEU A 142 -10.23 -2.13 -4.08
C LEU A 142 -10.48 -1.96 -5.59
N GLY A 143 -11.41 -1.09 -5.97
CA GLY A 143 -11.75 -0.86 -7.38
C GLY A 143 -10.59 -0.29 -8.18
N VAL A 144 -9.87 0.67 -7.61
CA VAL A 144 -8.67 1.26 -8.22
C VAL A 144 -7.55 0.21 -8.36
N PHE A 145 -7.31 -0.60 -7.32
CA PHE A 145 -6.32 -1.66 -7.36
C PHE A 145 -6.65 -2.73 -8.43
N LEU A 146 -7.92 -3.16 -8.50
CA LEU A 146 -8.39 -4.13 -9.50
C LEU A 146 -8.34 -3.58 -10.93
N LEU A 147 -8.61 -2.28 -11.11
CA LEU A 147 -8.44 -1.62 -12.41
C LEU A 147 -6.98 -1.69 -12.86
N GLY A 148 -6.04 -1.40 -11.95
CA GLY A 148 -4.63 -1.63 -12.21
C GLY A 148 -4.40 -3.08 -12.66
N PHE A 149 -4.87 -4.06 -11.88
CA PHE A 149 -4.62 -5.48 -12.15
C PHE A 149 -5.16 -5.93 -13.51
N LEU A 150 -6.32 -5.40 -13.89
CA LEU A 150 -6.88 -5.59 -15.22
C LEU A 150 -5.93 -5.05 -16.30
N LEU A 151 -5.44 -3.82 -16.16
CA LEU A 151 -4.52 -3.21 -17.12
C LEU A 151 -3.20 -3.97 -17.23
N TRP A 152 -2.66 -4.46 -16.11
CA TRP A 152 -1.48 -5.33 -16.10
C TRP A 152 -1.70 -6.62 -16.91
N ASN A 153 -2.86 -7.27 -16.77
CA ASN A 153 -3.19 -8.47 -17.55
C ASN A 153 -3.36 -8.15 -19.05
N ILE A 154 -4.00 -7.02 -19.38
CA ILE A 154 -4.14 -6.58 -20.78
C ILE A 154 -2.77 -6.36 -21.42
N ASP A 155 -1.84 -5.71 -20.71
CA ASP A 155 -0.47 -5.46 -21.20
C ASP A 155 0.28 -6.77 -21.50
N ASN A 156 0.16 -7.75 -20.61
CA ASN A 156 0.82 -9.06 -20.76
C ASN A 156 0.20 -9.92 -21.87
N ILE A 157 -1.13 -10.02 -21.92
CA ILE A 157 -1.83 -10.90 -22.88
C ILE A 157 -1.79 -10.32 -24.31
N PHE A 158 -1.94 -9.01 -24.46
CA PHE A 158 -2.02 -8.34 -25.76
C PHE A 158 -0.73 -7.59 -26.13
N CYS A 159 0.42 -8.00 -25.58
CA CYS A 159 1.69 -7.28 -25.70
C CYS A 159 2.07 -7.01 -27.17
N ASP A 160 2.00 -8.02 -28.03
CA ASP A 160 2.38 -7.91 -29.45
C ASP A 160 1.47 -6.94 -30.20
N SER A 161 0.16 -7.05 -30.00
CA SER A 161 -0.84 -6.16 -30.60
C SER A 161 -0.67 -4.71 -30.13
N LEU A 162 -0.38 -4.49 -28.85
CA LEU A 162 -0.13 -3.17 -28.28
C LEU A 162 1.18 -2.57 -28.80
N ARG A 163 2.24 -3.38 -28.95
CA ARG A 163 3.51 -2.95 -29.56
C ARG A 163 3.32 -2.57 -31.03
N ALA A 164 2.64 -3.42 -31.81
CA ALA A 164 2.36 -3.16 -33.23
C ALA A 164 1.51 -1.88 -33.41
N SER A 165 0.47 -1.70 -32.59
CA SER A 165 -0.37 -0.50 -32.64
C SER A 165 0.43 0.77 -32.33
N ARG A 166 1.34 0.73 -31.35
CA ARG A 166 2.17 1.89 -30.97
C ARG A 166 3.11 2.36 -32.07
N GLN A 167 3.58 1.46 -32.94
CA GLN A 167 4.42 1.82 -34.08
C GLN A 167 3.66 2.64 -35.14
N MET A 168 2.33 2.52 -35.18
CA MET A 168 1.48 3.22 -36.16
C MET A 168 0.83 4.50 -35.61
N MET A 169 0.95 4.78 -34.31
CA MET A 169 0.25 5.88 -33.64
C MET A 169 1.16 7.07 -33.33
N PRO A 170 0.60 8.29 -33.21
CA PRO A 170 1.35 9.46 -32.74
C PRO A 170 1.96 9.23 -31.34
N PRO A 171 3.11 9.85 -31.03
CA PRO A 171 3.84 9.60 -29.78
C PRO A 171 3.01 9.76 -28.50
N GLY A 172 2.07 10.72 -28.48
CA GLY A 172 1.20 10.95 -27.31
C GLY A 172 0.26 9.78 -26.99
N VAL A 173 -0.22 9.06 -28.00
CA VAL A 173 -1.08 7.87 -27.82
C VAL A 173 -0.25 6.65 -27.41
N GLY A 174 1.03 6.64 -27.78
CA GLY A 174 2.00 5.63 -27.35
C GLY A 174 2.23 5.60 -25.83
N VAL A 175 2.09 6.75 -25.16
CA VAL A 175 2.17 6.86 -23.69
C VAL A 175 0.92 6.29 -23.02
N VAL A 176 -0.27 6.62 -23.53
CA VAL A 176 -1.56 6.18 -22.95
C VAL A 176 -1.72 4.66 -23.00
N THR A 177 -1.11 4.01 -23.99
CA THR A 177 -1.18 2.56 -24.19
C THR A 177 -0.11 1.76 -23.42
N GLN A 178 0.67 2.41 -22.54
CA GLN A 178 1.57 1.74 -21.60
C GLN A 178 0.77 1.23 -20.38
N PHE A 179 0.01 0.16 -20.54
CA PHE A 179 -0.89 -0.32 -19.49
C PHE A 179 -0.15 -0.83 -18.25
N HIS A 180 1.06 -1.36 -18.41
CA HIS A 180 1.94 -1.65 -17.28
C HIS A 180 2.31 -0.38 -16.47
N ALA A 181 2.51 0.77 -17.13
CA ALA A 181 2.77 2.02 -16.42
C ALA A 181 1.55 2.46 -15.58
N TRP A 182 0.36 2.32 -16.15
CA TRP A 182 -0.90 2.60 -15.43
C TRP A 182 -1.13 1.65 -14.25
N TRP A 183 -0.68 0.40 -14.35
CA TRP A 183 -0.70 -0.54 -13.22
C TRP A 183 -0.04 0.06 -11.99
N HIS A 184 1.21 0.56 -12.08
CA HIS A 184 1.90 1.15 -10.94
C HIS A 184 1.14 2.35 -10.34
N ILE A 185 0.57 3.21 -11.18
CA ILE A 185 -0.21 4.37 -10.71
C ILE A 185 -1.46 3.92 -9.95
N PHE A 186 -2.21 2.97 -10.52
CA PHE A 186 -3.45 2.51 -9.91
C PHE A 186 -3.20 1.64 -8.69
N THR A 187 -2.25 0.71 -8.70
CA THR A 187 -1.94 -0.07 -7.49
C THR A 187 -1.33 0.78 -6.39
N GLY A 188 -0.44 1.72 -6.72
CA GLY A 188 0.11 2.66 -5.74
C GLY A 188 -0.98 3.52 -5.10
N LEU A 189 -1.91 4.05 -5.90
CA LEU A 189 -3.08 4.78 -5.37
C LEU A 189 -3.99 3.86 -4.54
N GLY A 190 -4.24 2.63 -5.00
CA GLY A 190 -5.05 1.64 -4.30
C GLY A 190 -4.47 1.28 -2.93
N SER A 191 -3.16 1.01 -2.87
CA SER A 191 -2.39 0.75 -1.65
C SER A 191 -2.39 1.95 -0.72
N TYR A 192 -2.17 3.16 -1.24
CA TYR A 192 -2.24 4.39 -0.45
C TYR A 192 -3.62 4.59 0.21
N LEU A 193 -4.70 4.40 -0.56
CA LEU A 193 -6.07 4.47 -0.03
C LEU A 193 -6.34 3.37 1.02
N HIS A 194 -5.72 2.19 0.88
CA HIS A 194 -5.81 1.12 1.87
C HIS A 194 -5.05 1.45 3.17
N ILE A 195 -3.89 2.10 3.08
CA ILE A 195 -3.16 2.62 4.24
C ILE A 195 -4.03 3.64 4.97
N LEU A 196 -4.66 4.58 4.25
CA LEU A 196 -5.61 5.54 4.84
C LEU A 196 -6.80 4.84 5.52
N LEU A 197 -7.35 3.80 4.89
CA LEU A 197 -8.41 2.98 5.51
C LEU A 197 -7.92 2.37 6.83
N SER A 198 -6.75 1.75 6.82
CA SER A 198 -6.15 1.10 8.00
C SER A 198 -5.88 2.10 9.14
N LEU A 199 -5.35 3.28 8.81
CA LEU A 199 -5.13 4.38 9.76
C LEU A 199 -6.47 4.89 10.34
N GLN A 200 -7.50 5.03 9.52
CA GLN A 200 -8.81 5.49 9.97
C GLN A 200 -9.50 4.47 10.88
N ILE A 201 -9.42 3.17 10.54
CA ILE A 201 -9.90 2.07 11.40
C ILE A 201 -9.21 2.15 12.77
N ARG A 202 -7.88 2.26 12.78
CA ARG A 202 -7.08 2.28 14.02
C ARG A 202 -7.38 3.52 14.87
N SER A 203 -7.45 4.69 14.25
CA SER A 203 -7.75 5.96 14.92
C SER A 203 -9.13 5.95 15.55
N THR A 204 -10.11 5.38 14.84
CA THR A 204 -11.49 5.24 15.34
C THR A 204 -11.55 4.31 16.56
N TYR A 205 -10.85 3.17 16.52
CA TYR A 205 -10.81 2.23 17.63
C TYR A 205 -10.16 2.84 18.89
N LEU A 206 -9.02 3.52 18.73
CA LEU A 206 -8.31 4.17 19.84
C LEU A 206 -8.99 5.47 20.31
N LYS A 207 -10.11 5.87 19.69
CA LYS A 207 -10.81 7.14 19.94
C LYS A 207 -9.93 8.37 19.77
N TYR A 208 -8.86 8.26 18.99
CA TYR A 208 -8.10 9.43 18.58
C TYR A 208 -8.96 10.24 17.62
N ARG A 209 -9.08 11.55 17.87
CA ARG A 209 -9.66 12.53 16.95
C ARG A 209 -8.52 13.06 16.08
N PRO A 210 -8.26 12.51 14.87
CA PRO A 210 -7.18 13.01 14.04
C PRO A 210 -7.50 14.44 13.62
N LYS A 211 -6.71 15.42 14.09
CA LYS A 211 -6.70 16.76 13.54
C LYS A 211 -5.94 16.72 12.22
N VAL A 212 -6.57 16.22 11.16
CA VAL A 212 -6.01 16.30 9.82
C VAL A 212 -6.13 17.75 9.37
N LYS A 213 -5.04 18.51 9.40
CA LYS A 213 -4.97 19.76 8.63
C LYS A 213 -5.08 19.36 7.16
N VAL A 214 -6.19 19.72 6.54
CA VAL A 214 -6.44 19.47 5.12
C VAL A 214 -5.49 20.38 4.32
N CYS A 215 -4.32 19.85 3.94
CA CYS A 215 -3.58 20.36 2.80
C CYS A 215 -4.21 19.73 1.55
N ILE A 216 -4.97 20.54 0.82
CA ILE A 216 -5.63 20.15 -0.41
C ILE A 216 -4.54 19.76 -1.43
N VAL A 217 -4.35 18.46 -1.64
CA VAL A 217 -3.81 17.93 -2.89
C VAL A 217 -4.96 17.22 -3.59
N THR A 218 -5.65 17.98 -4.44
CA THR A 218 -6.78 17.53 -5.23
C THR A 218 -6.28 16.58 -6.32
N PHE A 219 -6.31 15.27 -6.07
CA PHE A 219 -6.38 14.29 -7.15
C PHE A 219 -7.62 13.43 -6.88
N ILE A 220 -8.64 13.63 -7.72
CA ILE A 220 -9.90 12.88 -7.78
C ILE A 220 -10.89 13.20 -6.64
N GLY A 221 -11.63 14.30 -6.80
CA GLY A 221 -13.09 14.40 -6.58
C GLY A 221 -13.73 14.11 -5.20
N TYR A 222 -13.01 13.56 -4.23
CA TYR A 222 -13.51 13.36 -2.88
C TYR A 222 -13.03 14.52 -2.00
N PRO A 223 -13.94 15.40 -1.54
CA PRO A 223 -13.56 16.36 -0.51
C PRO A 223 -13.23 15.57 0.77
N PHE A 224 -11.93 15.49 1.09
CA PHE A 224 -11.39 14.92 2.32
C PHE A 224 -12.08 15.52 3.58
N SER A 225 -12.70 16.70 3.45
CA SER A 225 -13.47 17.37 4.50
C SER A 225 -14.76 16.66 4.93
N LYS A 226 -15.35 15.79 4.09
CA LYS A 226 -16.59 15.06 4.43
C LYS A 226 -16.37 13.72 5.14
N ILE A 227 -15.14 13.19 5.14
CA ILE A 227 -14.79 11.97 5.89
C ILE A 227 -14.67 12.26 7.40
N ILE A 228 -14.47 13.53 7.78
CA ILE A 228 -14.16 13.94 9.16
C ILE A 228 -15.34 14.64 9.87
N THR A 229 -16.37 15.10 9.15
CA THR A 229 -17.43 15.97 9.72
C THR A 229 -18.70 15.26 10.23
N ARG A 230 -18.70 13.93 10.36
CA ARG A 230 -19.78 13.20 11.05
C ARG A 230 -19.27 12.30 12.18
N LEU A 231 -18.65 12.90 13.21
CA LEU A 231 -18.53 12.34 14.58
C LEU A 231 -18.37 13.48 15.59
#